data_AF-B1T6I8-F1
#
_entry.id   AF-B1T6I8-F1
#
_cell.length_a   1.000
_cell.length_b   1.000
_cell.length_c   1.000
_cell.angle_alpha   90.00
_cell.angle_beta   90.00
_cell.angle_gamma   90.00
#
_symmetry.space_group_name_H-M   'P 1'
#
loop_
_entity.id
_entity.type
_entity.pdbx_description
1 polymer ?
#
loop_
_entity_poly.entity_id
_entity_poly.type
_entity_poly.pdbx_seq_one_letter_code
_entity_poly.pdbx_strand_id
1 'polypeptide(L)'
;MITKWFVDIANVHTFPLLAFLSSAVINFAVPSGGGHWVVQGPFVMPAAQALGADLGKAAMAIAYGEAWTNMAQPFWALPALAIAGLGVRDIMGYCVTTLLFSGVVFVAGMYLF
;
A
#
# COMPACT_ATOMS: atom_id res chain seq x y z
N MET A 1 -16.47 20.65 4.56
CA MET A 1 -16.52 20.42 3.09
C MET A 1 -15.55 19.31 2.67
N ILE A 2 -14.25 19.40 2.98
CA ILE A 2 -13.24 18.38 2.59
C ILE A 2 -13.52 16.98 3.17
N THR A 3 -13.82 16.87 4.48
CA THR A 3 -14.14 15.58 5.11
C THR A 3 -15.35 14.89 4.46
N LYS A 4 -16.37 15.68 4.11
CA LYS A 4 -17.58 15.17 3.46
C LYS A 4 -17.26 14.57 2.10
N TRP A 5 -16.38 15.21 1.33
CA TRP A 5 -15.94 14.68 0.04
C TRP A 5 -15.26 13.30 0.19
N PHE A 6 -14.35 13.13 1.15
CA PHE A 6 -13.71 11.83 1.41
C PHE A 6 -14.73 10.75 1.81
N VAL A 7 -15.71 11.09 2.64
CA VAL A 7 -16.78 10.17 3.04
C VAL A 7 -17.66 9.80 1.85
N ASP A 8 -18.04 10.77 1.02
CA ASP A 8 -18.93 10.56 -0.13
C ASP A 8 -18.27 9.64 -1.19
N ILE A 9 -16.93 9.66 -1.34
CA ILE A 9 -16.22 8.77 -2.28
C ILE A 9 -15.84 7.42 -1.69
N ALA A 10 -15.80 7.24 -0.37
CA ALA A 10 -15.35 6.02 0.30
C ALA A 10 -16.52 5.06 0.57
N ASN A 11 -16.97 4.37 -0.48
CA ASN A 11 -18.04 3.37 -0.42
C ASN A 11 -17.50 1.94 -0.62
N VAL A 12 -18.36 0.93 -0.50
CA VAL A 12 -17.99 -0.50 -0.59
C VAL A 12 -17.13 -0.86 -1.81
N HIS A 13 -17.33 -0.17 -2.94
CA HIS A 13 -16.61 -0.46 -4.18
C HIS A 13 -15.26 0.25 -4.28
N THR A 14 -15.16 1.47 -3.77
CA THR A 14 -13.96 2.32 -3.88
C THR A 14 -13.06 2.25 -2.64
N PHE A 15 -13.59 1.77 -1.52
CA PHE A 15 -12.89 1.74 -0.25
C PHE A 15 -11.56 0.96 -0.29
N PRO A 16 -11.47 -0.25 -0.88
CA PRO A 16 -10.19 -0.96 -0.97
C PRO A 16 -9.11 -0.16 -1.72
N LEU A 17 -9.47 0.50 -2.82
CA LEU A 17 -8.54 1.36 -3.57
C LEU A 17 -8.07 2.55 -2.73
N LEU A 18 -8.99 3.22 -2.02
CA LEU A 18 -8.63 4.37 -1.18
C LEU A 18 -7.77 3.96 0.02
N ALA A 19 -8.07 2.82 0.64
CA ALA A 19 -7.25 2.25 1.71
C ALA A 19 -5.85 1.86 1.21
N PHE A 20 -5.75 1.31 -0.01
CA PHE A 20 -4.48 0.99 -0.66
C PHE A 20 -3.63 2.25 -0.89
N LEU A 21 -4.23 3.31 -1.43
CA LEU A 21 -3.53 4.58 -1.66
C LEU A 21 -3.13 5.27 -0.35
N SER A 22 -3.99 5.24 0.67
CA SER A 22 -3.66 5.69 2.02
C SER A 22 -2.45 4.92 2.56
N SER A 23 -2.45 3.60 2.40
CA SER A 23 -1.38 2.73 2.83
C SER A 23 -0.05 3.03 2.12
N ALA A 24 -0.11 3.20 0.80
CA ALA A 24 1.04 3.59 -0.01
C ALA A 24 1.70 4.89 0.49
N VAL A 25 0.90 5.89 0.89
CA VAL A 25 1.39 7.15 1.46
C VAL A 25 1.98 6.96 2.86
N ILE A 26 1.28 6.23 3.75
CA ILE A 26 1.74 6.00 5.12
C ILE A 26 3.05 5.21 5.17
N ASN A 27 3.29 4.36 4.17
CA ASN A 27 4.49 3.54 4.10
C ASN A 27 5.78 4.36 4.10
N PHE A 28 5.76 5.57 3.54
CA PHE A 28 6.92 6.47 3.57
C PHE A 28 7.32 6.87 4.99
N ALA A 29 6.39 6.83 5.94
CA ALA A 29 6.65 7.11 7.36
C ALA A 29 6.89 5.84 8.18
N VAL A 30 6.24 4.72 7.82
CA VAL A 30 6.30 3.45 8.58
C VAL A 30 6.54 2.26 7.63
N PRO A 31 7.79 2.04 7.17
CA PRO A 31 8.15 0.99 6.20
C PRO A 31 8.43 -0.35 6.90
N SER A 32 7.41 -0.90 7.56
CA SER A 32 7.50 -2.17 8.28
C SER A 32 6.13 -2.80 8.41
N GLY A 33 5.89 -3.97 7.82
CA GLY A 33 4.56 -4.61 7.84
C GLY A 33 3.88 -4.67 9.21
N GLY A 34 4.60 -5.06 10.27
CA GLY A 34 4.05 -5.10 11.63
C GLY A 34 3.71 -3.72 12.20
N GLY A 35 4.63 -2.76 12.11
CA GLY A 35 4.39 -1.39 12.58
C GLY A 35 3.32 -0.67 11.75
N HIS A 36 3.29 -0.95 10.46
CA HIS A 36 2.33 -0.43 9.50
C HIS A 36 0.92 -0.94 9.80
N TRP A 37 0.78 -2.22 10.13
CA TRP A 37 -0.49 -2.79 10.60
C TRP A 37 -0.97 -2.11 11.89
N VAL A 38 -0.07 -1.87 12.85
CA VAL A 38 -0.43 -1.18 14.10
C VAL A 38 -0.94 0.24 13.85
N VAL A 39 -0.41 0.94 12.84
CA VAL A 39 -0.80 2.32 12.52
C VAL A 39 -2.08 2.40 11.68
N GLN A 40 -2.36 1.43 10.82
CA GLN A 40 -3.52 1.50 9.91
C GLN A 40 -4.64 0.52 10.23
N GLY A 41 -4.32 -0.72 10.62
CA GLY A 41 -5.30 -1.78 10.87
C GLY A 41 -6.42 -1.36 11.84
N PRO A 42 -6.11 -0.75 12.99
CA PRO A 42 -7.12 -0.26 13.94
C PRO A 42 -8.08 0.81 13.41
N PHE A 43 -7.79 1.43 12.26
CA PHE A 43 -8.64 2.47 11.66
C PHE A 43 -9.35 1.97 10.40
N VAL A 44 -8.62 1.28 9.53
CA VAL A 44 -9.14 0.79 8.24
C VAL A 44 -10.13 -0.36 8.45
N MET A 45 -9.85 -1.29 9.37
CA MET A 45 -10.71 -2.46 9.57
C MET A 45 -12.10 -2.10 10.14
N PRO A 46 -12.22 -1.24 11.18
CA PRO A 46 -13.54 -0.80 11.63
C PRO A 46 -14.28 0.04 10.59
N ALA A 47 -13.57 0.85 9.79
CA ALA A 47 -14.17 1.61 8.72
C ALA A 47 -14.75 0.70 7.62
N ALA A 48 -14.01 -0.34 7.24
CA ALA A 48 -14.49 -1.37 6.31
C ALA A 48 -15.75 -2.05 6.84
N GLN A 49 -15.75 -2.44 8.12
CA GLN A 49 -16.89 -3.06 8.78
C GLN A 49 -18.11 -2.14 8.82
N ALA A 50 -17.94 -0.87 9.16
CA ALA A 50 -19.02 0.11 9.21
C ALA A 50 -19.63 0.40 7.82
N LEU A 51 -18.82 0.34 6.77
CA LEU A 51 -19.25 0.49 5.39
C LEU A 51 -19.86 -0.80 4.80
N GLY A 52 -19.72 -1.95 5.48
CA GLY A 52 -20.08 -3.25 4.91
C GLY A 52 -19.15 -3.71 3.78
N ALA A 53 -17.92 -3.16 3.73
CA ALA A 53 -16.91 -3.57 2.77
C ALA A 53 -16.25 -4.89 3.17
N ASP A 54 -15.70 -5.60 2.19
CA ASP A 54 -15.01 -6.86 2.44
C ASP A 54 -13.75 -6.65 3.29
N LEU A 55 -13.71 -7.31 4.45
CA LEU A 55 -12.62 -7.18 5.42
C LEU A 55 -11.30 -7.76 4.89
N GLY A 56 -11.36 -8.81 4.08
CA GLY A 56 -10.18 -9.40 3.45
C GLY A 56 -9.54 -8.42 2.49
N LYS A 57 -10.32 -7.81 1.59
CA LYS A 57 -9.84 -6.75 0.68
C LYS A 57 -9.31 -5.54 1.42
N ALA A 58 -9.96 -5.13 2.50
CA ALA A 58 -9.48 -4.02 3.32
C ALA A 58 -8.11 -4.32 3.96
N ALA A 59 -7.92 -5.53 4.51
CA ALA A 59 -6.63 -5.95 5.06
C ALA A 59 -5.55 -6.04 3.97
N MET A 60 -5.89 -6.59 2.80
CA MET A 60 -4.98 -6.71 1.67
C MET A 60 -4.62 -5.35 1.06
N ALA A 61 -5.55 -4.38 1.06
CA ALA A 61 -5.26 -3.01 0.63
C ALA A 61 -4.14 -2.37 1.48
N ILE A 62 -4.17 -2.60 2.81
CA ILE A 62 -3.09 -2.17 3.71
C ILE A 62 -1.78 -2.85 3.30
N ALA A 63 -1.76 -4.18 3.24
CA ALA A 63 -0.55 -4.95 2.94
C ALA A 63 0.05 -4.62 1.57
N TYR A 64 -0.78 -4.51 0.54
CA TYR A 64 -0.29 -4.21 -0.81
C TYR A 64 0.15 -2.77 -1.00
N GLY A 65 -0.46 -1.79 -0.32
CA GLY A 65 0.01 -0.41 -0.37
C GLY A 65 1.42 -0.27 0.20
N GLU A 66 1.68 -0.95 1.32
CA GLU A 66 3.00 -1.06 1.96
C GLU A 66 4.01 -1.75 1.03
N ALA A 67 3.68 -2.95 0.54
CA ALA A 67 4.56 -3.72 -0.33
C ALA A 67 4.87 -3.00 -1.66
N TRP A 68 3.88 -2.28 -2.22
CA TRP A 68 4.04 -1.55 -3.47
C TRP A 68 5.03 -0.40 -3.34
N THR A 69 4.88 0.48 -2.36
CA THR A 69 5.79 1.63 -2.21
C THR A 69 7.13 1.28 -1.58
N ASN A 70 7.30 0.07 -1.03
CA ASN A 70 8.62 -0.49 -0.72
C ASN A 70 9.51 -0.63 -1.97
N MET A 71 8.94 -0.58 -3.19
CA MET A 71 9.76 -0.48 -4.41
C MET A 71 10.36 0.91 -4.59
N ALA A 72 9.75 1.98 -4.06
CA ALA A 72 10.35 3.31 -4.10
C ALA A 72 11.54 3.43 -3.12
N GLN A 73 11.51 2.64 -2.04
CA GLN A 73 12.51 2.63 -0.97
C GLN A 73 12.85 1.17 -0.58
N PRO A 74 13.75 0.49 -1.33
CA PRO A 74 13.96 -0.96 -1.20
C PRO A 74 14.87 -1.33 -0.02
N PHE A 75 14.49 -0.94 1.21
CA PHE A 75 15.25 -1.25 2.42
C PHE A 75 15.39 -2.76 2.66
N TRP A 76 14.38 -3.53 2.24
CA TRP A 76 14.40 -4.99 2.27
C TRP A 76 15.53 -5.60 1.42
N ALA A 77 16.00 -4.90 0.38
CA ALA A 77 17.03 -5.40 -0.53
C ALA A 77 18.46 -5.14 -0.03
N LEU A 78 18.65 -4.20 0.90
CA LEU A 78 20.00 -3.78 1.34
C LEU A 78 20.88 -4.93 1.82
N PRO A 79 20.39 -5.90 2.64
CA PRO A 79 21.22 -7.02 3.07
C PRO A 79 21.66 -7.91 1.91
N ALA A 80 20.75 -8.19 0.96
CA ALA A 80 21.04 -9.03 -0.20
C ALA A 80 22.04 -8.35 -1.16
N LEU A 81 21.89 -7.04 -1.37
CA LEU A 81 22.82 -6.24 -2.18
C LEU A 81 24.23 -6.22 -1.57
N ALA A 82 24.33 -6.09 -0.24
CA ALA A 82 25.62 -6.12 0.45
C ALA A 82 26.35 -7.46 0.25
N ILE A 83 25.62 -8.59 0.30
CA ILE A 83 26.19 -9.92 0.03
C ILE A 83 26.63 -10.04 -1.43
N ALA A 84 25.87 -9.47 -2.36
CA ALA A 84 26.18 -9.49 -3.79
C ALA A 84 27.27 -8.49 -4.21
N GLY A 85 27.76 -7.63 -3.31
CA GLY A 85 28.71 -6.57 -3.63
C GLY A 85 28.10 -5.46 -4.51
N LEU A 86 26.78 -5.31 -4.47
CA LEU A 86 26.03 -4.33 -5.27
C LEU A 86 25.63 -3.11 -4.41
N GLY A 87 25.53 -1.96 -5.07
CA GLY A 87 24.96 -0.76 -4.49
C GLY A 87 23.44 -0.69 -4.70
N VAL A 88 22.78 0.18 -3.93
CA VAL A 88 21.33 0.45 -4.09
C VAL A 88 20.99 0.88 -5.53
N ARG A 89 21.86 1.67 -6.15
CA ARG A 89 21.66 2.18 -7.52
C ARG A 89 21.54 1.06 -8.56
N ASP A 90 22.14 -0.10 -8.29
CA ASP A 90 22.14 -1.24 -9.22
C ASP A 90 20.77 -1.92 -9.31
N ILE A 91 19.94 -1.85 -8.26
CA ILE A 91 18.58 -2.42 -8.26
C ILE A 91 17.49 -1.38 -8.60
N MET A 92 17.78 -0.08 -8.48
CA MET A 92 16.75 0.96 -8.61
C MET A 92 16.01 0.93 -9.95
N GLY A 93 16.67 0.53 -11.04
CA GLY A 93 16.02 0.38 -12.35
C GLY A 93 14.87 -0.63 -12.29
N TYR A 94 15.13 -1.82 -11.73
CA TYR A 94 14.11 -2.85 -11.52
C TYR A 94 12.99 -2.36 -10.58
N CYS A 95 13.37 -1.73 -9.47
CA CYS A 95 12.42 -1.25 -8.47
C CYS A 95 11.47 -0.19 -9.04
N VAL A 96 11.98 0.82 -9.77
CA VAL A 96 11.15 1.87 -10.37
C VAL A 96 10.25 1.31 -11.47
N THR A 97 10.77 0.43 -12.34
CA THR A 97 9.94 -0.24 -13.35
C THR A 97 8.83 -1.06 -12.71
N THR A 98 9.15 -1.82 -11.67
CA THR A 98 8.17 -2.61 -10.92
C THR A 98 7.15 -1.72 -10.23
N LEU A 99 7.56 -0.61 -9.60
CA LEU A 99 6.66 0.36 -8.98
C LEU A 99 5.63 0.89 -9.98
N LEU A 100 6.06 1.34 -11.15
CA LEU A 100 5.18 1.92 -12.17
C LEU A 100 4.23 0.87 -12.76
N PHE A 101 4.76 -0.30 -13.14
CA PHE A 101 3.95 -1.34 -13.76
C PHE A 101 2.97 -1.98 -12.77
N SER A 102 3.46 -2.39 -11.60
CA SER A 102 2.59 -2.98 -10.57
C SER A 102 1.60 -1.98 -10.01
N GLY A 103 1.88 -0.67 -10.03
CA GLY A 103 0.93 0.37 -9.64
C GLY A 103 -0.36 0.32 -10.46
N VAL A 104 -0.26 0.13 -11.77
CA VAL A 104 -1.43 -0.05 -12.65
C VAL A 104 -2.20 -1.31 -12.28
N VAL A 105 -1.48 -2.42 -12.04
CA VAL A 105 -2.07 -3.71 -11.68
C VAL A 105 -2.79 -3.64 -10.33
N PHE A 106 -2.18 -3.04 -9.31
CA PHE A 106 -2.79 -2.90 -7.99
C PHE A 106 -3.99 -1.95 -8.02
N VAL A 107 -3.91 -0.81 -8.71
CA VAL A 107 -5.05 0.11 -8.84
C VAL A 107 -6.22 -0.57 -9.54
N ALA A 108 -5.96 -1.27 -10.66
CA ALA A 108 -7.00 -2.04 -11.36
C ALA A 108 -7.54 -3.16 -10.47
N GLY A 109 -6.67 -3.89 -9.77
CA GLY A 109 -7.03 -4.97 -8.85
C GLY A 109 -7.96 -4.51 -7.73
N MET A 110 -7.58 -3.42 -7.05
CA MET A 110 -8.35 -2.86 -5.93
C MET A 110 -9.66 -2.20 -6.36
N TYR A 111 -9.77 -1.78 -7.62
CA TYR A 111 -10.99 -1.14 -8.13
C TYR A 111 -11.98 -2.14 -8.74
N LEU A 112 -11.50 -3.17 -9.44
CA LEU A 112 -12.35 -4.08 -10.20
C LEU A 112 -12.75 -5.34 -9.43
N PHE A 113 -11.93 -5.81 -8.49
CA PHE A 113 -12.07 -7.14 -7.89
C PHE A 113 -12.32 -7.13 -6.40
#